data_AF-A0A926ULV2-F1
#
_entry.id   AF-A0A926ULV2-F1
#
_cell.length_a   1.000
_cell.length_b   1.000
_cell.length_c   1.000
_cell.angle_alpha   90.00
_cell.angle_beta   90.00
_cell.angle_gamma   90.00
#
_symmetry.space_group_name_H-M   'P 1'
#
loop_
_entity.id
_entity.type
_entity.pdbx_description
1 polymer ?
#
loop_
_entity_poly.entity_id
_entity_poly.type
_entity_poly.pdbx_seq_one_letter_code
_entity_poly.pdbx_strand_id
1 'polypeptide(L)'
;MLCFFNDPGFRQFLYTLNTEINFSTEITWLIVALLLSMIGGAIGGMMLAGKEIGYKFSAVIGSLFAPAGVIPAMILGSLILTFFSKY
;
A
#
# COMPACT_ATOMS: atom_id res chain seq x y z
N MET A 1 0.15 26.14 8.45
CA MET A 1 0.01 24.67 8.50
C MET A 1 -1.45 24.22 8.35
N LEU A 2 -2.42 24.85 9.00
CA LEU A 2 -3.85 24.48 8.90
C LEU A 2 -4.54 24.87 7.57
N CYS A 3 -4.07 25.90 6.85
CA CYS A 3 -4.69 26.32 5.58
C CYS A 3 -4.55 25.26 4.47
N PHE A 4 -3.53 24.39 4.51
CA PHE A 4 -3.32 23.34 3.51
C PHE A 4 -4.43 22.29 3.53
N PHE A 5 -4.89 21.89 4.73
CA PHE A 5 -6.01 20.97 4.89
C PHE A 5 -7.36 21.59 4.53
N ASN A 6 -7.43 22.93 4.51
CA ASN A 6 -8.65 23.66 4.16
C ASN A 6 -8.66 24.13 2.70
N ASP A 7 -7.65 23.78 1.91
CA ASP A 7 -7.62 24.05 0.49
C ASP A 7 -8.67 23.21 -0.26
N PRO A 8 -9.51 23.81 -1.13
CA PRO A 8 -10.54 23.09 -1.87
C PRO A 8 -9.96 22.00 -2.78
N GLY A 9 -8.79 22.21 -3.36
CA GLY A 9 -8.11 21.22 -4.20
C GLY A 9 -7.66 20.00 -3.41
N PHE A 10 -7.08 20.19 -2.23
CA PHE A 10 -6.71 19.09 -1.34
C PHE A 10 -7.93 18.28 -0.87
N ARG A 11 -9.03 18.95 -0.50
CA ARG A 11 -10.28 18.27 -0.13
C ARG A 11 -10.89 17.47 -1.28
N GLN A 12 -10.87 18.02 -2.48
CA GLN A 12 -11.36 17.34 -3.68
C GLN A 12 -10.51 16.11 -4.00
N PHE A 13 -9.18 16.21 -3.84
CA PHE A 13 -8.29 15.06 -3.95
C PHE A 13 -8.61 13.96 -2.92
N LEU A 14 -8.82 14.32 -1.65
CA LEU A 14 -9.22 13.32 -0.64
C LEU A 14 -10.56 12.64 -0.96
N TYR A 15 -11.50 13.39 -1.55
CA TYR A 15 -12.77 12.82 -1.99
C TYR A 15 -12.58 11.83 -3.15
N THR A 16 -11.76 12.18 -4.14
CA THR A 16 -11.52 11.32 -5.31
C THR A 16 -10.81 10.01 -4.96
N LEU A 17 -10.05 9.95 -3.86
CA LEU A 17 -9.45 8.71 -3.35
C LEU A 17 -10.47 7.58 -3.09
N ASN A 18 -11.74 7.91 -2.84
CA ASN A 18 -12.80 6.93 -2.58
C ASN A 18 -13.80 6.79 -3.73
N THR A 19 -13.94 7.80 -4.58
CA THR A 19 -15.01 7.84 -5.59
C THR A 19 -14.55 7.56 -7.02
N GLU A 20 -13.27 7.77 -7.33
CA GLU A 20 -12.77 7.64 -8.71
C GLU A 20 -11.47 6.83 -8.77
N ILE A 21 -11.42 5.90 -9.74
CA ILE A 21 -10.20 5.16 -10.07
C ILE A 21 -9.46 5.96 -11.14
N ASN A 22 -8.56 6.83 -10.69
CA ASN A 22 -7.68 7.63 -11.53
C ASN A 22 -6.23 7.26 -11.23
N PHE A 23 -5.31 7.53 -12.16
CA PHE A 23 -3.89 7.19 -11.98
C PHE A 23 -3.28 7.75 -10.68
N SER A 24 -3.64 8.98 -10.31
CA SER A 24 -3.20 9.60 -9.05
C SER A 24 -3.77 8.90 -7.80
N THR A 25 -5.01 8.40 -7.86
CA THR A 25 -5.62 7.69 -6.74
C THR A 25 -5.03 6.30 -6.60
N GLU A 26 -4.77 5.60 -7.70
CA GLU A 26 -4.06 4.31 -7.73
C GLU A 26 -2.65 4.41 -7.14
N ILE A 27 -1.86 5.41 -7.52
CA ILE A 27 -0.52 5.64 -6.95
C ILE A 27 -0.60 5.88 -5.44
N THR A 28 -1.59 6.67 -5.00
CA THR A 28 -1.76 6.97 -3.58
C THR A 28 -2.07 5.70 -2.79
N TRP A 29 -2.99 4.87 -3.29
CA TRP A 29 -3.31 3.58 -2.69
C TRP A 29 -2.14 2.60 -2.75
N LEU A 30 -1.31 2.65 -3.79
CA LEU A 30 -0.10 1.84 -3.89
C LEU A 30 0.89 2.19 -2.78
N ILE A 31 1.12 3.47 -2.52
CA ILE A 31 1.99 3.91 -1.41
C ILE A 31 1.43 3.43 -0.07
N VAL A 32 0.11 3.57 0.15
CA VAL A 32 -0.54 3.10 1.39
C VAL A 32 -0.39 1.58 1.53
N ALA A 33 -0.64 0.82 0.47
CA ALA A 33 -0.52 -0.64 0.46
C ALA A 33 0.94 -1.09 0.72
N LEU A 34 1.93 -0.41 0.15
CA LEU A 34 3.34 -0.67 0.42
C LEU A 34 3.68 -0.48 1.90
N LEU A 35 3.26 0.64 2.50
CA LEU A 35 3.52 0.91 3.91
C LEU A 35 2.87 -0.13 4.82
N LEU A 36 1.60 -0.46 4.57
CA LEU A 36 0.88 -1.51 5.30
C LEU A 36 1.56 -2.87 5.13
N SER A 37 2.01 -3.18 3.91
CA SER A 37 2.74 -4.41 3.61
C SER A 37 4.06 -4.50 4.36
N MET A 38 4.82 -3.42 4.46
CA MET A 38 6.08 -3.41 5.19
C MET A 38 5.86 -3.67 6.69
N ILE A 39 4.81 -3.10 7.27
CA ILE A 39 4.44 -3.32 8.67
C ILE A 39 4.01 -4.78 8.88
N GLY A 40 3.09 -5.28 8.05
CA GLY A 40 2.63 -6.67 8.13
C GLY A 40 3.76 -7.66 7.89
N GLY A 41 4.65 -7.35 6.95
CA GLY A 41 5.86 -8.11 6.65
C GLY A 41 6.85 -8.15 7.79
N ALA A 42 7.10 -7.01 8.44
CA ALA A 42 7.97 -6.95 9.61
C ALA A 42 7.45 -7.83 10.76
N ILE A 43 6.14 -7.75 11.04
CA ILE A 43 5.49 -8.56 12.07
C ILE A 43 5.56 -10.04 11.69
N GLY A 44 5.23 -10.39 10.44
CA GLY A 44 5.30 -11.76 9.93
C GLY A 44 6.71 -12.34 10.01
N GLY A 45 7.72 -11.58 9.60
CA GLY A 45 9.13 -11.95 9.72
C GLY A 45 9.49 -12.25 11.18
N MET A 46 9.24 -11.29 12.08
CA MET A 46 9.49 -11.48 13.52
C MET A 46 8.82 -12.72 14.10
N MET A 47 7.60 -13.04 13.66
CA MET A 47 6.86 -14.21 14.14
C MET A 47 7.43 -15.52 13.59
N LEU A 48 7.84 -15.53 12.32
CA LEU A 48 8.34 -16.73 11.63
C LEU A 48 9.78 -17.09 12.01
N ALA A 49 10.66 -16.08 12.05
CA ALA A 49 12.10 -16.30 12.17
C ALA A 49 12.77 -15.45 13.27
N GLY A 50 12.01 -14.67 14.02
CA GLY A 50 12.58 -13.76 15.03
C GLY A 50 13.35 -14.48 16.14
N LYS A 51 13.00 -15.74 16.44
CA LYS A 51 13.65 -16.54 17.47
C LYS A 51 14.99 -17.14 17.01
N GLU A 52 15.17 -17.46 15.72
CA GLU A 52 16.42 -18.04 15.23
C GLU A 52 17.43 -16.97 14.77
N ILE A 53 16.98 -15.96 14.02
CA ILE A 53 17.88 -14.96 13.37
C ILE A 53 17.82 -13.58 14.04
N GLY A 54 17.04 -13.45 15.11
CA GLY A 54 16.86 -12.22 15.87
C GLY A 54 15.74 -11.33 15.31
N TYR A 55 14.93 -10.77 16.22
CA TYR A 55 13.75 -9.97 15.87
C TYR A 55 14.04 -8.79 14.96
N LYS A 56 15.14 -8.05 15.20
CA LYS A 56 15.47 -6.86 14.40
C LYS A 56 15.80 -7.23 12.96
N PHE A 57 16.64 -8.25 12.74
CA PHE A 57 17.01 -8.67 11.41
C PHE A 57 15.83 -9.32 10.67
N SER A 58 15.05 -10.13 11.39
CA SER A 58 13.85 -10.75 10.86
C SER A 58 12.78 -9.73 10.45
N ALA A 59 12.59 -8.66 11.22
CA ALA A 59 11.71 -7.54 10.87
C ALA A 59 12.17 -6.84 9.59
N VAL A 60 13.48 -6.58 9.43
CA VAL A 60 14.03 -5.93 8.24
C VAL A 60 13.77 -6.79 6.99
N ILE A 61 14.11 -8.09 7.05
CA ILE A 61 13.87 -9.01 5.93
C ILE A 61 12.37 -9.12 5.61
N GLY A 62 11.53 -9.32 6.62
CA GLY A 62 10.09 -9.38 6.44
C GLY A 62 9.51 -8.11 5.81
N SER A 63 9.95 -6.93 6.26
CA SER A 63 9.52 -5.65 5.71
C SER A 63 9.97 -5.42 4.26
N LEU A 64 11.16 -5.93 3.89
CA LEU A 64 11.73 -5.77 2.57
C LEU A 64 11.03 -6.65 1.52
N PHE A 65 10.69 -7.88 1.89
CA PHE A 65 10.13 -8.85 0.95
C PHE A 65 8.60 -8.87 0.90
N ALA A 66 7.90 -8.37 1.92
CA ALA A 66 6.44 -8.30 1.87
C ALA A 66 5.90 -7.46 0.69
N PRO A 67 6.47 -6.29 0.35
CA PRO A 67 6.11 -5.54 -0.85
C PRO A 67 6.24 -6.32 -2.17
N ALA A 68 7.11 -7.33 -2.23
CA ALA A 68 7.34 -8.11 -3.44
C ALA A 68 6.09 -8.90 -3.89
N GLY A 69 5.20 -9.26 -2.96
CA GLY A 69 3.89 -9.86 -3.27
C GLY A 69 2.81 -8.82 -3.56
N VAL A 70 2.89 -7.64 -2.94
CA VAL A 70 1.87 -6.58 -3.06
C VAL A 70 1.93 -5.88 -4.41
N ILE A 71 3.12 -5.64 -4.97
CA ILE A 71 3.25 -4.98 -6.27
C ILE A 71 2.59 -5.82 -7.40
N PRO A 72 2.88 -7.12 -7.56
CA PRO A 72 2.18 -7.95 -8.56
C PRO A 72 0.68 -8.06 -8.30
N ALA A 73 0.26 -8.19 -7.04
CA ALA A 73 -1.15 -8.25 -6.68
C ALA A 73 -1.91 -6.97 -7.05
N MET A 74 -1.30 -5.80 -6.85
CA MET A 74 -1.85 -4.52 -7.28
C MET A 74 -2.01 -4.43 -8.80
N ILE A 75 -0.98 -4.83 -9.55
CA ILE A 75 -1.02 -4.83 -11.03
C ILE A 75 -2.14 -5.76 -11.53
N LEU A 76 -2.22 -6.97 -10.99
CA LEU A 76 -3.29 -7.92 -11.32
C LEU A 76 -4.67 -7.39 -10.91
N GLY A 77 -4.79 -6.76 -9.74
CA GLY A 77 -6.01 -6.13 -9.25
C GLY A 77 -6.52 -5.06 -10.20
N SER A 78 -5.66 -4.14 -10.65
CA SER A 78 -6.01 -3.09 -11.62
C SER A 78 -6.39 -3.67 -12.99
N LEU A 79 -5.70 -4.72 -13.46
CA LEU A 79 -6.08 -5.41 -14.71
C LEU A 79 -7.47 -6.04 -14.61
N ILE A 80 -7.78 -6.70 -13.50
CA ILE A 80 -9.08 -7.31 -13.24
C ILE A 80 -10.17 -6.23 -13.15
N LEU A 81 -9.94 -5.17 -12.38
CA LEU A 81 -10.89 -4.05 -12.27
C LEU A 81 -11.18 -3.41 -13.63
N THR A 82 -10.15 -3.21 -14.45
CA THR A 82 -10.31 -2.68 -15.80
C THR A 82 -11.12 -3.63 -16.70
N PHE A 83 -10.91 -4.94 -16.56
CA PHE A 83 -11.67 -5.95 -17.30
C PHE A 83 -13.16 -5.91 -16.94
N PHE A 84 -13.48 -5.89 -15.65
CA PHE A 84 -14.87 -5.82 -15.18
C PHE A 84 -15.53 -4.47 -15.45
N SER A 85 -14.79 -3.36 -15.41
CA SER A 85 -15.33 -2.03 -15.71
C SER A 85 -15.69 -1.86 -17.20
N LYS A 86 -15.20 -2.73 -18.09
CA LYS A 86 -15.45 -2.67 -19.53
C LYS A 86 -16.67 -3.49 -19.97
N TYR A 87 -17.27 -4.27 -19.07
CA TYR A 87 -18.47 -5.08 -19.30
C TYR A 87 -19.68 -4.46 -18.62
#